data_AF-A0A7W3N355-F1
#
_entry.id   AF-A0A7W3N355-F1
#
_cell.length_a   1.000
_cell.length_b   1.000
_cell.length_c   1.000
_cell.angle_alpha   90.00
_cell.angle_beta   90.00
_cell.angle_gamma   90.00
#
_symmetry.space_group_name_H-M   'P 1'
#
loop_
_entity.id
_entity.type
_entity.pdbx_description
1 polymer ?
#
loop_
_entity_poly.entity_id
_entity_poly.type
_entity_poly.pdbx_seq_one_letter_code
_entity_poly.pdbx_strand_id
1 'polypeptide(L)'
;MSDDRDSARLAADLFSADPGALSRRLDADVAEVRSLGREGARVDPAASPEETVAAVRAQAGRIGFRSPTEAAAASLRRLHELAVRERAAGPPITAYHAAATATIARGRFRGGADGRLVFHHDFAEPAGTTVTLEAAVRVDGDGALWLESFGWPAHVPAPVYTFAGTERDRLAQAVADLRGDGPFDRAMLMVFATALPGPPAADPDLRAELVDLVAGRRRDLAGYLVQTENQALAAPAHGRFGACLYRSALETLFEGYLGGAAFRLVDVDDVTELDDELRRVLADSDPPPKETIPSGTPLHHWWWTFPDRT
;
A
#
# COMPACT_ATOMS: atom_id res chain seq x y z
N MET A 1 -6.73 -0.13 -32.37
CA MET A 1 -7.46 -1.34 -32.84
C MET A 1 -6.84 -2.67 -32.38
N SER A 2 -5.57 -2.72 -31.93
CA SER A 2 -4.98 -3.93 -31.32
C SER A 2 -5.04 -3.93 -29.79
N ASP A 3 -5.05 -2.76 -29.13
CA ASP A 3 -5.06 -2.62 -27.66
C ASP A 3 -6.40 -2.98 -27.01
N ASP A 4 -7.53 -2.53 -27.57
CA ASP A 4 -8.88 -2.89 -27.07
C ASP A 4 -9.07 -4.41 -26.92
N ARG A 5 -8.42 -5.20 -27.78
CA ARG A 5 -8.54 -6.66 -27.76
C ARG A 5 -7.69 -7.29 -26.67
N ASP A 6 -6.59 -6.68 -26.26
CA ASP A 6 -5.75 -7.19 -25.18
C ASP A 6 -6.31 -6.78 -23.81
N SER A 7 -6.86 -5.57 -23.66
CA SER A 7 -7.57 -5.15 -22.44
C SER A 7 -8.87 -5.92 -22.23
N ALA A 8 -9.68 -6.11 -23.29
CA ALA A 8 -10.87 -6.96 -23.23
C ALA A 8 -10.53 -8.43 -22.97
N ARG A 9 -9.35 -8.92 -23.41
CA ARG A 9 -8.90 -10.29 -23.13
C ARG A 9 -8.36 -10.43 -21.71
N LEU A 10 -7.69 -9.42 -21.16
CA LEU A 10 -7.27 -9.39 -19.75
C LEU A 10 -8.49 -9.33 -18.82
N ALA A 11 -9.49 -8.51 -19.15
CA ALA A 11 -10.79 -8.49 -18.48
C ALA A 11 -11.50 -9.83 -18.63
N ALA A 12 -11.54 -10.43 -19.82
CA ALA A 12 -12.13 -11.75 -20.04
C ALA A 12 -11.37 -12.88 -19.31
N ASP A 13 -10.05 -12.79 -19.14
CA ASP A 13 -9.25 -13.74 -18.36
C ASP A 13 -9.49 -13.57 -16.84
N LEU A 14 -9.76 -12.34 -16.37
CA LEU A 14 -10.24 -12.07 -15.00
C LEU A 14 -11.66 -12.59 -14.76
N PHE A 15 -12.55 -12.49 -15.74
CA PHE A 15 -13.93 -12.98 -15.68
C PHE A 15 -14.10 -14.47 -16.04
N SER A 16 -13.11 -15.12 -16.68
CA SER A 16 -13.15 -16.54 -17.09
C SER A 16 -12.46 -17.49 -16.11
N ALA A 17 -12.04 -16.99 -14.95
CA ALA A 17 -11.46 -17.84 -13.93
C ALA A 17 -12.42 -19.00 -13.59
N ASP A 18 -12.00 -20.23 -13.93
CA ASP A 18 -12.72 -21.47 -13.61
C ASP A 18 -13.18 -21.40 -12.14
N PRO A 19 -14.50 -21.39 -11.85
CA PRO A 19 -14.99 -21.31 -10.48
C PRO A 19 -14.40 -22.40 -9.59
N GLY A 20 -14.12 -23.58 -10.15
CA GLY A 20 -13.43 -24.65 -9.44
C GLY A 20 -11.98 -24.32 -9.10
N ALA A 21 -11.26 -23.65 -10.00
CA ALA A 21 -9.89 -23.19 -9.75
C ALA A 21 -9.85 -22.06 -8.69
N LEU A 22 -10.78 -21.12 -8.75
CA LEU A 22 -10.93 -20.08 -7.73
C LEU A 22 -11.22 -20.69 -6.35
N SER A 23 -12.16 -21.64 -6.27
CA SER A 23 -12.47 -22.33 -5.02
C SER A 23 -11.25 -23.06 -4.47
N ARG A 24 -10.53 -23.84 -5.30
CA ARG A 24 -9.32 -24.55 -4.87
C ARG A 24 -8.24 -23.61 -4.36
N ARG A 25 -8.07 -22.45 -5.00
CA ARG A 25 -7.11 -21.43 -4.56
C ARG A 25 -7.51 -20.83 -3.22
N LEU A 26 -8.78 -20.46 -3.06
CA LEU A 26 -9.30 -19.94 -1.80
C LEU A 26 -9.14 -20.97 -0.67
N ASP A 27 -9.41 -22.26 -0.93
CA ASP A 27 -9.25 -23.33 0.04
C ASP A 27 -7.78 -23.48 0.48
N ALA A 28 -6.84 -23.35 -0.47
CA ALA A 28 -5.41 -23.38 -0.19
C ALA A 28 -4.97 -22.17 0.65
N ASP A 29 -5.42 -20.96 0.31
CA ASP A 29 -5.11 -19.73 1.04
C ASP A 29 -5.66 -19.81 2.49
N VAL A 30 -6.89 -20.29 2.65
CA VAL A 30 -7.52 -20.53 3.96
C VAL A 30 -6.77 -21.59 4.77
N ALA A 31 -6.29 -22.66 4.12
CA ALA A 31 -5.48 -23.68 4.79
C ALA A 31 -4.13 -23.13 5.25
N GLU A 32 -3.47 -22.28 4.44
CA GLU A 32 -2.24 -21.59 4.84
C GLU A 32 -2.49 -20.71 6.07
N VAL A 33 -3.55 -19.88 6.07
CA VAL A 33 -3.90 -19.04 7.23
C VAL A 33 -4.10 -19.89 8.48
N ARG A 34 -4.88 -20.99 8.40
CA ARG A 34 -5.12 -21.87 9.54
C ARG A 34 -3.84 -22.51 10.07
N SER A 35 -2.90 -22.84 9.18
CA SER A 35 -1.61 -23.41 9.57
C SER A 35 -0.76 -22.47 10.43
N LEU A 36 -1.03 -21.15 10.38
CA LEU A 36 -0.37 -20.18 11.25
C LEU A 36 -0.81 -20.27 12.73
N GLY A 37 -1.95 -20.92 13.04
CA GLY A 37 -2.38 -21.19 14.41
C GLY A 37 -2.76 -19.94 15.24
N ARG A 38 -3.38 -18.93 14.61
CA ARG A 38 -3.60 -17.58 15.17
C ARG A 38 -5.00 -17.30 15.72
N GLU A 39 -5.66 -18.30 16.31
CA GLU A 39 -7.09 -18.22 16.71
C GLU A 39 -7.31 -18.15 18.24
N GLY A 40 -6.25 -18.06 19.04
CA GLY A 40 -6.31 -18.34 20.48
C GLY A 40 -5.87 -17.22 21.43
N ALA A 41 -5.67 -15.99 20.94
CA ALA A 41 -5.23 -14.87 21.78
C ALA A 41 -6.38 -14.30 22.63
N ARG A 42 -6.13 -14.12 23.93
CA ARG A 42 -7.14 -13.64 24.90
C ARG A 42 -6.53 -12.77 25.98
N VAL A 43 -7.26 -11.78 26.47
CA VAL A 43 -6.93 -10.96 27.64
C VAL A 43 -7.99 -11.11 28.72
N ASP A 44 -7.64 -10.75 29.95
CA ASP A 44 -8.63 -10.61 31.02
C ASP A 44 -9.49 -9.37 30.75
N PRO A 45 -10.83 -9.50 30.61
CA PRO A 45 -11.72 -8.36 30.41
C PRO A 45 -11.68 -7.32 31.55
N ALA A 46 -11.23 -7.72 32.74
CA ALA A 46 -11.08 -6.84 33.90
C ALA A 46 -9.70 -6.16 33.97
N ALA A 47 -8.77 -6.48 33.07
CA ALA A 47 -7.44 -5.90 33.05
C ALA A 47 -7.50 -4.38 32.83
N SER A 48 -6.56 -3.68 33.45
CA SER A 48 -6.34 -2.26 33.15
C SER A 48 -5.91 -2.07 31.68
N PRO A 49 -6.02 -0.85 31.13
CA PRO A 49 -5.55 -0.57 29.77
C PRO A 49 -4.06 -0.91 29.55
N GLU A 50 -3.21 -0.65 30.56
CA GLU A 50 -1.77 -0.95 30.47
C GLU A 50 -1.50 -2.46 30.46
N GLU A 51 -2.17 -3.21 31.33
CA GLU A 51 -2.10 -4.68 31.36
C GLU A 51 -2.63 -5.29 30.07
N THR A 52 -3.70 -4.73 29.52
CA THR A 52 -4.27 -5.15 28.24
C THR A 52 -3.25 -4.98 27.11
N VAL A 53 -2.61 -3.81 27.01
CA VAL A 53 -1.58 -3.57 25.99
C VAL A 53 -0.39 -4.51 26.16
N ALA A 54 0.06 -4.73 27.40
CA ALA A 54 1.15 -5.67 27.68
C ALA A 54 0.78 -7.11 27.27
N ALA A 55 -0.43 -7.56 27.58
CA ALA A 55 -0.94 -8.88 27.22
C ALA A 55 -1.10 -9.07 25.71
N VAL A 56 -1.57 -8.03 25.00
CA VAL A 56 -1.67 -8.00 23.53
C VAL A 56 -0.30 -8.14 22.89
N ARG A 57 0.72 -7.41 23.40
CA ARG A 57 2.10 -7.54 22.92
C ARG A 57 2.67 -8.93 23.14
N ALA A 58 2.48 -9.48 24.33
CA ALA A 58 2.96 -10.82 24.67
C ALA A 58 2.33 -11.92 23.79
N GLN A 59 1.13 -11.68 23.27
CA GLN A 59 0.39 -12.62 22.43
C GLN A 59 0.39 -12.27 20.94
N ALA A 60 1.18 -11.29 20.49
CA ALA A 60 1.18 -10.80 19.11
C ALA A 60 1.34 -11.89 18.03
N GLY A 61 2.05 -12.98 18.32
CA GLY A 61 2.19 -14.13 17.41
C GLY A 61 0.95 -15.01 17.26
N ARG A 62 0.00 -14.90 18.20
CA ARG A 62 -1.25 -15.67 18.25
C ARG A 62 -2.48 -14.87 17.82
N ILE A 63 -2.32 -13.57 17.56
CA ILE A 63 -3.41 -12.71 17.09
C ILE A 63 -3.52 -12.87 15.56
N GLY A 64 -4.72 -13.21 15.11
CA GLY A 64 -5.09 -13.32 13.69
C GLY A 64 -6.41 -12.59 13.43
N PHE A 65 -6.85 -12.55 12.17
CA PHE A 65 -8.18 -12.01 11.85
C PHE A 65 -9.27 -12.95 12.37
N ARG A 66 -10.48 -12.42 12.49
CA ARG A 66 -11.65 -13.17 12.96
C ARG A 66 -12.03 -14.31 12.01
N SER A 67 -11.79 -14.14 10.71
CA SER A 67 -12.04 -15.15 9.69
C SER A 67 -10.77 -15.50 8.91
N PRO A 68 -10.50 -16.79 8.65
CA PRO A 68 -9.41 -17.19 7.76
C PRO A 68 -9.54 -16.64 6.33
N THR A 69 -10.77 -16.48 5.84
CA THR A 69 -11.04 -15.89 4.53
C THR A 69 -10.72 -14.39 4.52
N GLU A 70 -11.07 -13.69 5.60
CA GLU A 70 -10.72 -12.28 5.78
C GLU A 70 -9.20 -12.11 5.84
N ALA A 71 -8.51 -12.95 6.61
CA ALA A 71 -7.05 -12.95 6.70
C ALA A 71 -6.38 -13.17 5.34
N ALA A 72 -6.81 -14.18 4.58
CA ALA A 72 -6.28 -14.44 3.24
C ALA A 72 -6.53 -13.25 2.30
N ALA A 73 -7.75 -12.74 2.28
CA ALA A 73 -8.12 -11.63 1.42
C ALA A 73 -7.40 -10.32 1.79
N ALA A 74 -7.18 -10.04 3.09
CA ALA A 74 -6.41 -8.89 3.56
C ALA A 74 -4.92 -9.05 3.20
N SER A 75 -4.35 -10.23 3.45
CA SER A 75 -2.94 -10.51 3.19
C SER A 75 -2.58 -10.33 1.71
N LEU A 76 -3.41 -10.87 0.81
CA LEU A 76 -3.15 -10.79 -0.63
C LEU A 76 -3.40 -9.40 -1.18
N ARG A 77 -4.44 -8.69 -0.71
CA ARG A 77 -4.77 -7.35 -1.19
C ARG A 77 -3.84 -6.25 -0.69
N ARG A 78 -3.21 -6.44 0.47
CA ARG A 78 -2.41 -5.41 1.15
C ARG A 78 -0.93 -5.76 1.28
N LEU A 79 -0.48 -6.82 0.61
CA LEU A 79 0.94 -7.20 0.59
C LEU A 79 1.82 -6.06 0.06
N HIS A 80 1.33 -5.31 -0.94
CA HIS A 80 2.01 -4.16 -1.52
C HIS A 80 2.13 -2.96 -0.58
N GLU A 81 1.55 -3.02 0.62
CA GLU A 81 1.68 -1.94 1.60
C GLU A 81 2.90 -2.13 2.50
N LEU A 82 3.38 -3.37 2.63
CA LEU A 82 4.50 -3.68 3.53
C LEU A 82 5.81 -3.10 3.01
N ALA A 83 6.80 -2.97 3.89
CA ALA A 83 8.17 -2.75 3.46
C ALA A 83 8.68 -3.94 2.62
N VAL A 84 9.51 -3.70 1.61
CA VAL A 84 10.01 -4.71 0.66
C VAL A 84 10.67 -5.89 1.38
N ARG A 85 11.45 -5.63 2.44
CA ARG A 85 12.09 -6.68 3.24
C ARG A 85 11.07 -7.59 3.94
N GLU A 86 9.97 -7.01 4.41
CA GLU A 86 8.90 -7.76 5.07
C GLU A 86 8.14 -8.60 4.05
N ARG A 87 7.89 -8.08 2.83
CA ARG A 87 7.28 -8.85 1.73
C ARG A 87 8.13 -10.06 1.33
N ALA A 88 9.44 -9.89 1.30
CA ALA A 88 10.40 -10.92 0.89
C ALA A 88 10.72 -11.96 1.99
N ALA A 89 10.15 -11.82 3.19
CA ALA A 89 10.46 -12.68 4.33
C ALA A 89 9.87 -14.10 4.20
N GLY A 90 8.98 -14.35 3.25
CA GLY A 90 8.38 -15.66 3.03
C GLY A 90 7.20 -15.62 2.05
N PRO A 91 6.36 -16.68 2.04
CA PRO A 91 5.11 -16.68 1.28
C PRO A 91 4.21 -15.49 1.66
N PRO A 92 3.40 -14.95 0.73
CA PRO A 92 2.62 -13.72 0.94
C PRO A 92 1.83 -13.64 2.25
N ILE A 93 1.03 -14.67 2.55
CA ILE A 93 0.19 -14.71 3.76
C ILE A 93 1.08 -14.76 5.01
N THR A 94 2.07 -15.65 5.00
CA THR A 94 3.04 -15.77 6.10
C THR A 94 3.79 -14.46 6.37
N ALA A 95 4.30 -13.81 5.33
CA ALA A 95 5.02 -12.54 5.39
C ALA A 95 4.14 -11.41 5.97
N TYR A 96 2.90 -11.30 5.50
CA TYR A 96 1.95 -10.31 5.98
C TYR A 96 1.64 -10.48 7.47
N HIS A 97 1.37 -11.70 7.91
CA HIS A 97 1.11 -11.99 9.31
C HIS A 97 2.35 -11.82 10.21
N ALA A 98 3.56 -12.09 9.69
CA ALA A 98 4.80 -11.83 10.41
C ALA A 98 5.02 -10.33 10.64
N ALA A 99 4.80 -9.50 9.62
CA ALA A 99 4.90 -8.05 9.72
C ALA A 99 3.84 -7.46 10.68
N ALA A 100 2.61 -8.01 10.67
CA ALA A 100 1.57 -7.64 11.64
C ALA A 100 2.01 -7.94 13.08
N THR A 101 2.56 -9.14 13.32
CA THR A 101 3.10 -9.53 14.62
C THR A 101 4.25 -8.61 15.06
N ALA A 102 5.18 -8.28 14.17
CA ALA A 102 6.27 -7.35 14.48
C ALA A 102 5.72 -5.97 14.87
N THR A 103 4.71 -5.49 14.14
CA THR A 103 4.06 -4.20 14.40
C THR A 103 3.38 -4.17 15.77
N ILE A 104 2.63 -5.21 16.13
CA ILE A 104 1.99 -5.30 17.46
C ILE A 104 3.04 -5.43 18.56
N ALA A 105 4.01 -6.34 18.40
CA ALA A 105 4.99 -6.66 19.44
C ALA A 105 5.94 -5.49 19.73
N ARG A 106 6.44 -4.83 18.68
CA ARG A 106 7.56 -3.86 18.75
C ARG A 106 7.17 -2.43 18.40
N GLY A 107 6.04 -2.23 17.72
CA GLY A 107 5.56 -0.90 17.34
C GLY A 107 5.17 -0.05 18.54
N ARG A 108 5.07 1.26 18.33
CA ARG A 108 4.62 2.23 19.32
C ARG A 108 3.10 2.13 19.47
N PHE A 109 2.62 2.03 20.71
CA PHE A 109 1.19 2.13 21.00
C PHE A 109 0.72 3.57 20.79
N ARG A 110 -0.36 3.78 20.05
CA ARG A 110 -0.87 5.12 19.70
C ARG A 110 -2.14 5.51 20.43
N GLY A 111 -2.78 4.54 21.07
CA GLY A 111 -4.01 4.74 21.82
C GLY A 111 -5.01 3.62 21.56
N GLY A 112 -6.13 3.71 22.28
CA GLY A 112 -7.24 2.82 22.09
C GLY A 112 -8.57 3.45 22.49
N ALA A 113 -9.63 3.04 21.83
CA ALA A 113 -11.00 3.46 22.06
C ALA A 113 -11.95 2.32 21.69
N ASP A 114 -13.02 2.12 22.47
CA ASP A 114 -14.07 1.14 22.20
C ASP A 114 -13.55 -0.29 21.93
N GLY A 115 -12.56 -0.71 22.72
CA GLY A 115 -11.91 -2.02 22.58
C GLY A 115 -10.94 -2.13 21.40
N ARG A 116 -10.75 -1.09 20.59
CA ARG A 116 -9.74 -1.04 19.54
C ARG A 116 -8.42 -0.49 20.07
N LEU A 117 -7.31 -1.16 19.80
CA LEU A 117 -5.94 -0.77 20.15
C LEU A 117 -5.13 -0.57 18.87
N VAL A 118 -4.37 0.51 18.78
CA VAL A 118 -3.62 0.87 17.57
C VAL A 118 -2.12 0.88 17.83
N PHE A 119 -1.37 0.18 16.99
CA PHE A 119 0.10 0.09 17.03
C PHE A 119 0.68 0.57 15.71
N HIS A 120 1.65 1.49 15.77
CA HIS A 120 2.39 1.96 14.59
C HIS A 120 3.83 1.47 14.65
N HIS A 121 4.34 0.94 13.54
CA HIS A 121 5.74 0.57 13.41
C HIS A 121 6.33 1.16 12.13
N ASP A 122 7.44 1.86 12.29
CA ASP A 122 8.21 2.41 11.18
C ASP A 122 9.21 1.36 10.69
N PHE A 123 9.23 1.12 9.40
CA PHE A 123 10.17 0.23 8.72
C PHE A 123 11.08 1.05 7.82
N ALA A 124 12.38 0.94 8.06
CA ALA A 124 13.39 1.59 7.24
C ALA A 124 13.55 0.87 5.91
N GLU A 125 13.57 1.65 4.85
CA GLU A 125 13.74 1.26 3.46
C GLU A 125 15.02 1.92 2.90
N PRO A 126 15.60 1.38 1.82
CA PRO A 126 16.68 2.05 1.10
C PRO A 126 16.35 3.49 0.66
N ALA A 127 17.38 4.24 0.25
CA ALA A 127 17.30 5.64 -0.18
C ALA A 127 16.72 6.59 0.89
N GLY A 128 16.97 6.30 2.17
CA GLY A 128 16.49 7.12 3.29
C GLY A 128 14.97 7.18 3.37
N THR A 129 14.29 6.11 2.95
CA THR A 129 12.83 6.02 2.99
C THR A 129 12.40 5.32 4.27
N THR A 130 11.26 5.73 4.82
CA THR A 130 10.59 5.01 5.91
C THR A 130 9.13 4.80 5.54
N VAL A 131 8.59 3.62 5.80
CA VAL A 131 7.15 3.34 5.73
C VAL A 131 6.60 3.06 7.12
N THR A 132 5.46 3.65 7.45
CA THR A 132 4.76 3.39 8.69
C THR A 132 3.63 2.39 8.44
N LEU A 133 3.59 1.31 9.20
CA LEU A 133 2.47 0.36 9.19
C LEU A 133 1.66 0.47 10.48
N GLU A 134 0.35 0.31 10.35
CA GLU A 134 -0.62 0.25 11.44
C GLU A 134 -1.14 -1.18 11.61
N ALA A 135 -1.13 -1.68 12.84
CA ALA A 135 -1.93 -2.82 13.25
C ALA A 135 -3.03 -2.34 14.22
N ALA A 136 -4.28 -2.57 13.84
CA ALA A 136 -5.44 -2.35 14.71
C ALA A 136 -5.89 -3.68 15.30
N VAL A 137 -5.86 -3.80 16.62
CA VAL A 137 -6.29 -5.00 17.36
C VAL A 137 -7.61 -4.69 18.06
N ARG A 138 -8.62 -5.54 17.85
CA ARG A 138 -9.89 -5.49 18.57
C ARG A 138 -9.85 -6.42 19.78
N VAL A 139 -10.30 -5.91 20.91
CA VAL A 139 -10.60 -6.64 22.14
C VAL A 139 -12.12 -6.74 22.24
N ASP A 140 -12.66 -7.95 22.13
CA ASP A 140 -14.08 -8.21 22.33
C ASP A 140 -14.42 -8.22 23.83
N GLY A 141 -15.71 -8.06 24.17
CA GLY A 141 -16.17 -8.00 25.57
C GLY A 141 -15.91 -9.26 26.39
N ASP A 142 -15.65 -10.40 25.74
CA ASP A 142 -15.25 -11.66 26.40
C ASP A 142 -13.73 -11.83 26.53
N GLY A 143 -12.96 -10.81 26.12
CA GLY A 143 -11.50 -10.79 26.14
C GLY A 143 -10.84 -11.42 24.92
N ALA A 144 -11.58 -11.87 23.90
CA ALA A 144 -10.98 -12.36 22.66
C ALA A 144 -10.24 -11.24 21.91
N LEU A 145 -9.07 -11.56 21.35
CA LEU A 145 -8.25 -10.63 20.57
C LEU A 145 -8.28 -10.97 19.08
N TRP A 146 -8.54 -9.98 18.24
CA TRP A 146 -8.52 -10.13 16.79
C TRP A 146 -7.74 -9.00 16.13
N LEU A 147 -7.03 -9.32 15.05
CA LEU A 147 -6.51 -8.32 14.13
C LEU A 147 -7.69 -7.79 13.32
N GLU A 148 -8.04 -6.52 13.53
CA GLU A 148 -9.10 -5.83 12.79
C GLU A 148 -8.57 -5.35 11.43
N SER A 149 -7.34 -4.85 11.39
CA SER A 149 -6.69 -4.46 10.14
C SER A 149 -5.17 -4.39 10.29
N PHE A 150 -4.46 -4.55 9.18
CA PHE A 150 -3.02 -4.34 9.10
C PHE A 150 -2.57 -3.77 7.75
N GLY A 151 -1.67 -2.80 7.75
CA GLY A 151 -1.10 -2.18 6.54
C GLY A 151 -0.87 -0.68 6.72
N TRP A 152 -1.05 0.11 5.67
CA TRP A 152 -1.00 1.57 5.79
C TRP A 152 -2.06 2.09 6.76
N PRO A 153 -1.68 3.06 7.62
CA PRO A 153 -2.63 3.74 8.50
C PRO A 153 -3.70 4.47 7.69
N ALA A 154 -4.97 4.22 8.00
CA ALA A 154 -6.09 4.93 7.37
C ALA A 154 -6.24 6.37 7.88
N HIS A 155 -5.89 6.60 9.17
CA HIS A 155 -6.02 7.88 9.84
C HIS A 155 -4.76 8.16 10.67
N VAL A 156 -3.88 9.03 10.18
CA VAL A 156 -2.65 9.43 10.87
C VAL A 156 -2.51 10.94 10.92
N PRO A 157 -1.76 11.49 11.89
CA PRO A 157 -1.38 12.90 11.89
C PRO A 157 -0.08 13.18 11.12
N ALA A 158 0.47 12.17 10.44
CA ALA A 158 1.77 12.25 9.76
C ALA A 158 1.76 11.40 8.48
N PRO A 159 2.70 11.59 7.55
CA PRO A 159 2.73 10.86 6.30
C PRO A 159 3.07 9.38 6.54
N VAL A 160 2.41 8.48 5.81
CA VAL A 160 2.72 7.03 5.85
C VAL A 160 4.15 6.78 5.36
N TYR A 161 4.61 7.53 4.36
CA TYR A 161 5.97 7.51 3.84
C TYR A 161 6.71 8.79 4.17
N THR A 162 7.95 8.66 4.65
CA THR A 162 8.89 9.78 4.74
C THR A 162 10.13 9.50 3.89
N PHE A 163 10.69 10.56 3.30
CA PHE A 163 11.82 10.48 2.38
C PHE A 163 12.90 11.47 2.81
N ALA A 164 14.08 10.97 3.18
CA ALA A 164 15.21 11.76 3.65
C ALA A 164 16.46 11.67 2.75
N GLY A 165 16.47 10.79 1.75
CA GLY A 165 17.57 10.67 0.77
C GLY A 165 17.58 11.79 -0.29
N THR A 166 18.59 11.80 -1.16
CA THR A 166 18.67 12.75 -2.30
C THR A 166 17.80 12.31 -3.48
N GLU A 167 17.56 13.21 -4.44
CA GLU A 167 16.91 12.87 -5.71
C GLU A 167 17.62 11.70 -6.41
N ARG A 168 18.96 11.77 -6.49
CA ARG A 168 19.81 10.72 -7.08
C ARG A 168 19.67 9.39 -6.36
N ASP A 169 19.63 9.36 -5.03
CA ASP A 169 19.50 8.10 -4.29
C ASP A 169 18.15 7.43 -4.57
N ARG A 170 17.08 8.23 -4.64
CA ARG A 170 15.72 7.75 -4.94
C ARG A 170 15.65 7.23 -6.38
N LEU A 171 16.19 7.98 -7.34
CA LEU A 171 16.24 7.56 -8.74
C LEU A 171 17.08 6.29 -8.93
N ALA A 172 18.25 6.21 -8.30
CA ALA A 172 19.10 5.02 -8.34
C ALA A 172 18.40 3.80 -7.73
N GLN A 173 17.63 3.99 -6.65
CA GLN A 173 16.83 2.91 -6.07
C GLN A 173 15.70 2.47 -7.02
N ALA A 174 14.98 3.40 -7.65
CA ALA A 174 13.96 3.08 -8.64
C ALA A 174 14.53 2.21 -9.79
N VAL A 175 15.69 2.61 -10.33
CA VAL A 175 16.41 1.86 -11.36
C VAL A 175 16.85 0.49 -10.85
N ALA A 176 17.37 0.41 -9.62
CA ALA A 176 17.79 -0.87 -9.02
C ALA A 176 16.61 -1.85 -8.87
N ASP A 177 15.45 -1.35 -8.41
CA ASP A 177 14.24 -2.14 -8.26
C ASP A 177 13.75 -2.68 -9.61
N LEU A 178 13.79 -1.84 -10.67
CA LEU A 178 13.36 -2.23 -12.02
C LEU A 178 14.37 -3.12 -12.77
N ARG A 179 15.68 -3.06 -12.44
CA ARG A 179 16.69 -3.97 -12.97
C ARG A 179 16.58 -5.36 -12.37
N GLY A 180 16.29 -5.44 -11.08
CA GLY A 180 16.15 -6.69 -10.35
C GLY A 180 14.72 -7.23 -10.37
N ASP A 181 14.47 -8.13 -9.42
CA ASP A 181 13.13 -8.64 -9.10
C ASP A 181 12.46 -7.78 -8.01
N GLY A 182 12.78 -6.48 -7.97
CA GLY A 182 12.19 -5.54 -7.02
C GLY A 182 10.70 -5.29 -7.33
N PRO A 183 9.87 -4.95 -6.34
CA PRO A 183 8.46 -4.65 -6.59
C PRO A 183 8.31 -3.38 -7.45
N PHE A 184 7.55 -3.47 -8.54
CA PHE A 184 7.31 -2.34 -9.44
C PHE A 184 6.66 -1.15 -8.72
N ASP A 185 5.76 -1.42 -7.75
CA ASP A 185 5.14 -0.38 -6.94
C ASP A 185 6.15 0.39 -6.08
N ARG A 186 7.21 -0.30 -5.62
CA ARG A 186 8.29 0.35 -4.89
C ARG A 186 9.11 1.26 -5.82
N ALA A 187 9.42 0.80 -7.03
CA ALA A 187 10.11 1.63 -8.01
C ALA A 187 9.30 2.90 -8.33
N MET A 188 8.00 2.77 -8.57
CA MET A 188 7.10 3.90 -8.81
C MET A 188 7.04 4.87 -7.63
N LEU A 189 7.02 4.36 -6.40
CA LEU A 189 7.11 5.18 -5.20
C LEU A 189 8.43 5.96 -5.12
N MET A 190 9.53 5.35 -5.56
CA MET A 190 10.81 6.05 -5.67
C MET A 190 10.83 7.10 -6.76
N VAL A 191 10.15 6.85 -7.90
CA VAL A 191 9.91 7.87 -8.92
C VAL A 191 9.14 9.05 -8.34
N PHE A 192 8.02 8.84 -7.64
CA PHE A 192 7.31 9.92 -6.95
C PHE A 192 8.23 10.72 -6.01
N ALA A 193 9.03 10.01 -5.21
CA ALA A 193 9.92 10.65 -4.26
C ALA A 193 10.97 11.56 -4.94
N THR A 194 11.30 11.37 -6.23
CA THR A 194 12.20 12.28 -6.96
C THR A 194 11.60 13.68 -7.17
N ALA A 195 10.28 13.83 -7.18
CA ALA A 195 9.61 15.13 -7.30
C ALA A 195 9.56 15.91 -5.98
N LEU A 196 9.88 15.27 -4.85
CA LEU A 196 9.84 15.92 -3.54
C LEU A 196 11.11 16.75 -3.30
N PRO A 197 11.04 17.85 -2.53
CA PRO A 197 12.18 18.69 -2.21
C PRO A 197 13.35 17.88 -1.65
N GLY A 198 14.54 18.20 -2.14
CA GLY A 198 15.79 17.57 -1.75
C GLY A 198 16.93 18.20 -2.52
N PRO A 199 18.18 17.83 -2.20
CA PRO A 199 19.33 18.26 -3.00
C PRO A 199 19.12 17.73 -4.42
N PRO A 200 18.99 18.61 -5.43
CA PRO A 200 18.89 18.17 -6.81
C PRO A 200 20.19 17.49 -7.18
N ALA A 201 20.10 16.36 -7.86
CA ALA A 201 21.27 15.64 -8.31
C ALA A 201 20.96 15.08 -9.70
N ALA A 202 21.22 15.93 -10.70
CA ALA A 202 21.04 15.55 -12.09
C ALA A 202 21.92 14.34 -12.44
N ASP A 203 21.28 13.24 -12.84
CA ASP A 203 21.93 12.09 -13.42
C ASP A 203 21.20 11.70 -14.72
N PRO A 204 21.54 12.32 -15.86
CA PRO A 204 20.89 12.05 -17.14
C PRO A 204 20.91 10.58 -17.55
N ASP A 205 21.96 9.85 -17.18
CA ASP A 205 22.12 8.43 -17.53
C ASP A 205 21.12 7.58 -16.76
N LEU A 206 20.99 7.78 -15.44
CA LEU A 206 19.96 7.10 -14.64
C LEU A 206 18.54 7.46 -15.09
N ARG A 207 18.32 8.70 -15.54
CA ARG A 207 17.01 9.15 -16.05
C ARG A 207 16.65 8.43 -17.35
N ALA A 208 17.58 8.35 -18.29
CA ALA A 208 17.39 7.63 -19.55
C ALA A 208 17.15 6.14 -19.29
N GLU A 209 17.92 5.55 -18.39
CA GLU A 209 17.76 4.15 -18.01
C GLU A 209 16.41 3.85 -17.36
N LEU A 210 15.93 4.71 -16.45
CA LEU A 210 14.60 4.56 -15.85
C LEU A 210 13.53 4.49 -16.96
N VAL A 211 13.61 5.39 -17.94
CA VAL A 211 12.66 5.43 -19.06
C VAL A 211 12.68 4.13 -19.85
N ASP A 212 13.86 3.61 -20.20
CA ASP A 212 14.01 2.35 -20.93
C ASP A 212 13.46 1.15 -20.15
N LEU A 213 13.76 1.08 -18.84
CA LEU A 213 13.29 -0.01 -17.97
C LEU A 213 11.77 -0.01 -17.81
N VAL A 214 11.15 1.17 -17.60
CA VAL A 214 9.69 1.30 -17.52
C VAL A 214 9.05 0.96 -18.87
N ALA A 215 9.62 1.43 -19.98
CA ALA A 215 9.11 1.11 -21.32
C ALA A 215 9.17 -0.38 -21.64
N GLY A 216 10.14 -1.12 -21.09
CA GLY A 216 10.24 -2.57 -21.16
C GLY A 216 9.24 -3.33 -20.27
N ARG A 217 8.64 -2.66 -19.29
CA ARG A 217 7.74 -3.23 -18.27
C ARG A 217 6.29 -2.75 -18.41
N ARG A 218 5.78 -2.66 -19.65
CA ARG A 218 4.43 -2.16 -19.95
C ARG A 218 3.31 -2.86 -19.16
N ARG A 219 3.43 -4.18 -18.96
CA ARG A 219 2.45 -4.95 -18.19
C ARG A 219 2.44 -4.58 -16.71
N ASP A 220 3.61 -4.31 -16.13
CA ASP A 220 3.72 -3.88 -14.74
C ASP A 220 3.12 -2.47 -14.58
N LEU A 221 3.36 -1.59 -15.55
CA LEU A 221 2.76 -0.25 -15.59
C LEU A 221 1.22 -0.31 -15.71
N ALA A 222 0.69 -1.17 -16.59
CA ALA A 222 -0.75 -1.41 -16.69
C ALA A 222 -1.33 -1.97 -15.37
N GLY A 223 -0.62 -2.92 -14.74
CA GLY A 223 -1.00 -3.42 -13.42
C GLY A 223 -0.99 -2.34 -12.34
N TYR A 224 -0.06 -1.37 -12.41
CA TYR A 224 0.02 -0.24 -11.50
C TYR A 224 -1.16 0.72 -11.68
N LEU A 225 -1.64 0.95 -12.91
CA LEU A 225 -2.85 1.74 -13.19
C LEU A 225 -4.09 1.09 -12.56
N VAL A 226 -4.31 -0.20 -12.83
CA VAL A 226 -5.40 -0.98 -12.21
C VAL A 226 -5.31 -0.95 -10.68
N GLN A 227 -4.09 -1.03 -10.13
CA GLN A 227 -3.91 -0.90 -8.68
C GLN A 227 -4.26 0.50 -8.18
N THR A 228 -3.97 1.54 -8.95
CA THR A 228 -4.32 2.93 -8.61
C THR A 228 -5.84 3.12 -8.57
N GLU A 229 -6.57 2.56 -9.53
CA GLU A 229 -8.04 2.53 -9.54
C GLU A 229 -8.61 1.76 -8.35
N ASN A 230 -8.05 0.58 -8.05
CA ASN A 230 -8.46 -0.19 -6.87
C ASN A 230 -8.27 0.61 -5.58
N GLN A 231 -7.18 1.39 -5.47
CA GLN A 231 -6.94 2.28 -4.33
C GLN A 231 -7.95 3.44 -4.29
N ALA A 232 -8.32 4.01 -5.44
CA ALA A 232 -9.35 5.03 -5.54
C ALA A 232 -10.71 4.49 -5.05
N LEU A 233 -11.14 3.33 -5.55
CA LEU A 233 -12.38 2.67 -5.14
C LEU A 233 -12.38 2.28 -3.64
N ALA A 234 -11.22 1.96 -3.10
CA ALA A 234 -11.01 1.62 -1.70
C ALA A 234 -10.98 2.83 -0.74
N ALA A 235 -10.79 4.04 -1.26
CA ALA A 235 -10.54 5.22 -0.43
C ALA A 235 -11.65 5.56 0.59
N PRO A 236 -12.96 5.35 0.31
CA PRO A 236 -14.01 5.58 1.32
C PRO A 236 -13.85 4.70 2.57
N ALA A 237 -13.30 3.49 2.42
CA ALA A 237 -13.13 2.54 3.51
C ALA A 237 -11.73 2.60 4.15
N HIS A 238 -10.71 2.93 3.37
CA HIS A 238 -9.31 2.81 3.78
C HIS A 238 -8.54 4.14 3.81
N GLY A 239 -9.23 5.24 3.54
CA GLY A 239 -8.64 6.55 3.40
C GLY A 239 -8.01 6.74 2.01
N ARG A 240 -7.89 8.01 1.62
CA ARG A 240 -7.43 8.40 0.27
C ARG A 240 -5.92 8.35 0.05
N PHE A 241 -5.13 8.08 1.09
CA PHE A 241 -3.67 8.14 1.02
C PHE A 241 -3.11 7.28 -0.11
N GLY A 242 -3.54 6.02 -0.21
CA GLY A 242 -3.05 5.10 -1.23
C GLY A 242 -3.37 5.58 -2.65
N ALA A 243 -4.61 5.99 -2.88
CA ALA A 243 -5.07 6.49 -4.18
C ALA A 243 -4.25 7.72 -4.62
N CYS A 244 -4.07 8.67 -3.70
CA CYS A 244 -3.31 9.88 -3.95
C CYS A 244 -1.82 9.60 -4.20
N LEU A 245 -1.22 8.66 -3.45
CA LEU A 245 0.19 8.29 -3.61
C LEU A 245 0.45 7.64 -4.96
N TYR A 246 -0.37 6.67 -5.34
CA TYR A 246 -0.22 5.95 -6.60
C TYR A 246 -0.42 6.89 -7.80
N ARG A 247 -1.45 7.74 -7.76
CA ARG A 247 -1.69 8.73 -8.81
C ARG A 247 -0.54 9.74 -8.92
N SER A 248 0.07 10.15 -7.80
CA SER A 248 1.27 11.01 -7.80
C SER A 248 2.50 10.34 -8.39
N ALA A 249 2.68 9.03 -8.21
CA ALA A 249 3.75 8.30 -8.86
C ALA A 249 3.58 8.24 -10.38
N LEU A 250 2.35 8.01 -10.86
CA LEU A 250 2.01 8.07 -12.28
C LEU A 250 2.28 9.46 -12.86
N GLU A 251 1.80 10.53 -12.21
CA GLU A 251 2.02 11.90 -12.69
C GLU A 251 3.50 12.23 -12.78
N THR A 252 4.26 11.88 -11.74
CA THR A 252 5.70 12.15 -11.69
C THR A 252 6.44 11.39 -12.79
N LEU A 253 6.04 10.15 -13.08
CA LEU A 253 6.61 9.37 -14.18
C LEU A 253 6.27 10.01 -15.54
N PHE A 254 5.00 10.39 -15.75
CA PHE A 254 4.52 10.91 -17.02
C PHE A 254 5.10 12.28 -17.33
N GLU A 255 5.00 13.24 -16.42
CA GLU A 255 5.50 14.60 -16.65
C GLU A 255 7.02 14.69 -16.47
N GLY A 256 7.55 13.98 -15.47
CA GLY A 256 8.94 14.10 -15.06
C GLY A 256 9.92 13.29 -15.89
N TYR A 257 9.48 12.21 -16.57
CA TYR A 257 10.40 11.29 -17.26
C TYR A 257 9.96 10.92 -18.67
N LEU A 258 8.71 10.49 -18.86
CA LEU A 258 8.25 9.99 -20.16
C LEU A 258 7.84 11.11 -21.13
N GLY A 259 7.29 12.21 -20.61
CA GLY A 259 6.67 13.26 -21.41
C GLY A 259 5.69 12.70 -22.42
N GLY A 260 5.78 13.16 -23.68
CA GLY A 260 4.94 12.67 -24.77
C GLY A 260 5.11 11.17 -25.10
N ALA A 261 6.15 10.49 -24.59
CA ALA A 261 6.27 9.04 -24.78
C ALA A 261 5.24 8.25 -23.95
N ALA A 262 4.63 8.84 -22.92
CA ALA A 262 3.60 8.21 -22.09
C ALA A 262 2.40 7.73 -22.93
N PHE A 263 1.97 8.51 -23.93
CA PHE A 263 0.86 8.18 -24.84
C PHE A 263 1.09 6.92 -25.70
N ARG A 264 2.31 6.36 -25.70
CA ARG A 264 2.61 5.09 -26.39
C ARG A 264 2.66 3.90 -25.45
N LEU A 265 2.64 4.15 -24.14
CA LEU A 265 2.79 3.13 -23.10
C LEU A 265 1.50 2.90 -22.32
N VAL A 266 0.63 3.90 -22.27
CA VAL A 266 -0.60 3.92 -21.50
C VAL A 266 -1.71 4.54 -22.34
N ASP A 267 -2.93 4.00 -22.21
CA ASP A 267 -4.11 4.61 -22.80
C ASP A 267 -4.49 5.89 -22.03
N VAL A 268 -4.73 6.97 -22.77
CA VAL A 268 -5.15 8.23 -22.16
C VAL A 268 -6.54 8.15 -21.56
N ASP A 269 -7.38 7.26 -22.11
CA ASP A 269 -8.74 7.05 -21.62
C ASP A 269 -8.69 6.40 -20.22
N ASP A 270 -7.82 5.41 -19.99
CA ASP A 270 -7.61 4.79 -18.66
C ASP A 270 -7.23 5.84 -17.59
N VAL A 271 -6.30 6.75 -17.93
CA VAL A 271 -5.87 7.81 -17.00
C VAL A 271 -7.00 8.81 -16.73
N THR A 272 -7.80 9.11 -17.75
CA THR A 272 -8.95 10.02 -17.63
C THR A 272 -10.04 9.40 -16.76
N GLU A 273 -10.36 8.12 -16.98
CA GLU A 273 -11.32 7.35 -16.17
C GLU A 273 -10.89 7.28 -14.70
N LEU A 274 -9.60 7.03 -14.44
CA LEU A 274 -9.04 7.07 -13.10
C LEU A 274 -9.21 8.45 -12.44
N ASP A 275 -8.92 9.54 -13.16
CA ASP A 275 -9.07 10.89 -12.63
C ASP A 275 -10.54 11.22 -12.33
N ASP A 276 -11.47 10.75 -13.15
CA ASP A 276 -12.91 10.91 -12.93
C ASP A 276 -13.41 10.09 -11.74
N GLU A 277 -12.90 8.87 -11.55
CA GLU A 277 -13.15 8.05 -10.35
C GLU A 277 -12.64 8.76 -9.10
N LEU A 278 -11.41 9.26 -9.13
CA LEU A 278 -10.83 10.02 -8.02
C LEU A 278 -11.67 11.25 -7.69
N ARG A 279 -12.10 12.03 -8.69
CA ARG A 279 -12.98 13.19 -8.45
C ARG A 279 -14.27 12.77 -7.74
N ARG A 280 -14.90 11.69 -8.21
CA ARG A 280 -16.16 11.18 -7.65
C ARG A 280 -15.99 10.75 -6.20
N VAL A 281 -14.98 9.93 -5.92
CA VAL A 281 -14.71 9.40 -4.58
C VAL A 281 -14.29 10.51 -3.61
N LEU A 282 -13.45 11.44 -4.07
CA LEU A 282 -12.95 12.52 -3.22
C LEU A 282 -14.00 13.60 -2.98
N ALA A 283 -14.98 13.81 -3.87
CA ALA A 283 -16.02 14.83 -3.71
C ALA A 283 -16.80 14.69 -2.39
N ASP A 284 -17.01 13.45 -1.95
CA ASP A 284 -17.75 13.13 -0.73
C ASP A 284 -16.83 12.96 0.51
N SER A 285 -15.53 13.23 0.38
CA SER A 285 -14.52 13.01 1.42
C SER A 285 -13.80 14.30 1.80
N ASP A 286 -13.59 14.54 3.10
CA ASP A 286 -12.82 15.71 3.55
C ASP A 286 -11.32 15.59 3.16
N PRO A 287 -10.64 16.72 2.87
CA PRO A 287 -9.20 16.77 2.64
C PRO A 287 -8.41 16.16 3.79
N PRO A 288 -7.29 15.45 3.56
CA PRO A 288 -6.55 14.90 4.67
C PRO A 288 -5.84 16.07 5.36
N PRO A 289 -5.48 15.95 6.64
CA PRO A 289 -4.65 16.97 7.29
C PRO A 289 -3.37 17.18 6.48
N LYS A 290 -2.94 18.43 6.31
CA LYS A 290 -1.76 18.77 5.47
C LYS A 290 -0.50 18.04 5.92
N GLU A 291 -0.41 17.75 7.21
CA GLU A 291 0.67 17.04 7.88
C GLU A 291 0.79 15.57 7.41
N THR A 292 -0.25 15.01 6.79
CA THR A 292 -0.25 13.64 6.24
C THR A 292 0.20 13.56 4.80
N ILE A 293 0.23 14.69 4.10
CA ILE A 293 0.69 14.78 2.72
C ILE A 293 2.22 14.76 2.74
N PRO A 294 2.89 13.91 1.92
CA PRO A 294 4.34 13.94 1.82
C PRO A 294 4.85 15.37 1.56
N SER A 295 5.80 15.82 2.38
CA SER A 295 6.23 17.22 2.35
C SER A 295 6.77 17.62 0.97
N GLY A 296 6.24 18.72 0.43
CA GLY A 296 6.62 19.24 -0.88
C GLY A 296 6.07 18.45 -2.07
N THR A 297 5.01 17.67 -1.85
CA THR A 297 4.18 17.14 -2.93
C THR A 297 3.81 18.26 -3.92
N PRO A 298 3.97 18.07 -5.24
CA PRO A 298 3.66 19.09 -6.23
C PRO A 298 2.23 19.62 -6.13
N LEU A 299 2.07 20.95 -6.26
CA LEU A 299 0.76 21.62 -6.10
C LEU A 299 -0.27 21.21 -7.16
N HIS A 300 0.17 20.77 -8.34
CA HIS A 300 -0.73 20.30 -9.40
C HIS A 300 -1.28 18.89 -9.15
N HIS A 301 -0.79 18.17 -8.12
CA HIS A 301 -1.37 16.90 -7.65
C HIS A 301 -2.66 17.16 -6.85
N TRP A 302 -3.67 17.70 -7.52
CA TRP A 302 -4.92 18.23 -6.95
C TRP A 302 -5.69 17.23 -6.07
N TRP A 303 -5.54 15.92 -6.32
CA TRP A 303 -6.19 14.85 -5.56
C TRP A 303 -5.82 14.83 -4.07
N TRP A 304 -4.68 15.41 -3.68
CA TRP A 304 -4.32 15.53 -2.27
C TRP A 304 -5.20 16.52 -1.51
N THR A 305 -5.65 17.60 -2.17
CA THR A 305 -6.38 18.71 -1.53
C THR A 305 -7.84 18.83 -1.95
N PHE A 306 -8.33 17.96 -2.84
CA PHE A 306 -9.72 17.96 -3.30
C PHE A 306 -10.72 17.45 -2.23
N PRO A 307 -11.95 17.99 -2.18
CA PRO A 307 -12.37 19.28 -2.74
C PRO A 307 -11.82 20.38 -1.83
N ASP A 308 -11.12 21.36 -2.40
CA ASP A 308 -10.71 22.51 -1.63
C ASP A 308 -11.99 23.31 -1.33
N ARG A 309 -12.56 23.12 -0.13
CA ARG A 309 -13.66 23.98 0.35
C ARG A 309 -13.04 25.32 0.73
N THR A 310 -12.82 26.17 -0.28
CA THR A 310 -12.59 27.61 -0.08
C THR A 310 -13.76 28.25 0.63
#